data_AF-W2TB36-F1
#
_entry.id   AF-W2TB36-F1
#
_cell.length_a   1.000
_cell.length_b   1.000
_cell.length_c   1.000
_cell.angle_alpha   90.00
_cell.angle_beta   90.00
_cell.angle_gamma   90.00
#
_symmetry.space_group_name_H-M   'P 1'
#
loop_
_entity.id
_entity.type
_entity.pdbx_description
1 polymer ?
#
loop_
_entity_poly.entity_id
_entity_poly.type
_entity_poly.pdbx_seq_one_letter_code
_entity_poly.pdbx_strand_id
1 'polypeptide(L)'
;MGLGTSWDSASKVFPRLIWFPTSLLGSWKIGSVWKSIDERLLPIEKSYARAFHALVEDSLRWVLVYQRGRDNKWFASEQGFLPLLHGVKKFAFKNFFCERIRKKIQTMVHAQGMGRNTPEEVLILAKKDLNAMSMFLGNKRFFFGDKPVTLDCDMFAFLSQFLYTPLVQPEIKTYMEEHCQNLVKFVERMKESYWPDWEEATKNRSMDSKWKK
;
A
#
# COMPACT_ATOMS: atom_id res chain seq x y z
N MET A 1 -29.18 10.95 -9.17
CA MET A 1 -28.60 9.63 -9.55
C MET A 1 -27.34 9.45 -8.72
N GLY A 2 -27.36 8.49 -7.79
CA GLY A 2 -26.50 8.49 -6.60
C GLY A 2 -25.04 8.15 -6.89
N LEU A 3 -24.15 8.96 -6.32
CA LEU A 3 -22.74 8.66 -6.12
C LEU A 3 -22.63 7.48 -5.13
N GLY A 4 -22.69 6.25 -5.65
CA GLY A 4 -22.28 5.06 -4.92
C GLY A 4 -20.78 5.16 -4.66
N THR A 5 -20.43 5.38 -3.40
CA THR A 5 -19.08 5.73 -2.94
C THR A 5 -18.04 4.66 -3.29
N SER A 6 -16.91 5.07 -3.89
CA SER A 6 -15.76 4.24 -4.30
C SER A 6 -15.09 3.41 -3.18
N TRP A 7 -15.62 3.48 -1.96
CA TRP A 7 -15.10 2.86 -0.74
C TRP A 7 -15.51 1.38 -0.56
N ASP A 8 -16.64 0.94 -1.12
CA ASP A 8 -17.14 -0.44 -0.91
C ASP A 8 -16.29 -1.53 -1.57
N SER A 9 -15.51 -1.16 -2.58
CA SER A 9 -14.68 -2.05 -3.40
C SER A 9 -13.27 -2.24 -2.84
N ALA A 10 -12.82 -1.30 -2.03
CA ALA A 10 -11.40 -1.05 -1.78
C ALA A 10 -10.96 -1.52 -0.38
N SER A 11 -11.87 -1.40 0.60
CA SER A 11 -11.68 -1.87 1.97
C SER A 11 -11.49 -3.39 2.10
N LYS A 12 -11.79 -4.15 1.05
CA LYS A 12 -11.78 -5.62 1.06
C LYS A 12 -10.56 -6.28 0.40
N VAL A 13 -9.56 -5.49 -0.04
CA VAL A 13 -8.26 -5.94 -0.59
C VAL A 13 -7.29 -6.38 0.52
N PHE A 14 -7.72 -6.24 1.77
CA PHE A 14 -6.83 -6.10 2.92
C PHE A 14 -5.88 -7.29 3.22
N PRO A 15 -6.16 -8.56 2.87
CA PRO A 15 -5.17 -9.63 3.06
C PRO A 15 -3.92 -9.55 2.15
N ARG A 16 -3.98 -8.83 1.00
CA ARG A 16 -2.91 -8.90 -0.03
C ARG A 16 -1.82 -7.82 0.07
N LEU A 17 -2.10 -6.67 0.67
CA LEU A 17 -1.17 -5.52 0.67
C LEU A 17 -0.34 -5.36 1.96
N ILE A 18 -0.62 -6.16 2.98
CA ILE A 18 -0.07 -5.98 4.34
C ILE A 18 1.13 -6.89 4.61
N TRP A 19 1.33 -7.92 3.79
CA TRP A 19 2.35 -8.95 3.99
C TRP A 19 3.38 -9.03 2.86
N PHE A 20 3.63 -7.92 2.15
CA PHE A 20 4.87 -7.80 1.37
C PHE A 20 5.93 -7.08 2.22
N PRO A 21 6.80 -7.81 2.94
CA PRO A 21 8.12 -7.29 3.23
C PRO A 21 8.81 -7.11 1.87
N THR A 22 8.79 -5.90 1.33
CA THR A 22 9.47 -5.54 0.07
C THR A 22 10.98 -5.81 0.16
N SER A 23 11.55 -5.79 1.37
CA SER A 23 12.92 -6.25 1.65
C SER A 23 13.18 -7.75 1.43
N LEU A 24 12.15 -8.57 1.15
CA LEU A 24 12.26 -10.00 0.81
C LEU A 24 11.77 -10.33 -0.62
N LEU A 25 11.37 -9.34 -1.42
CA LEU A 25 11.17 -9.54 -2.87
C LEU A 25 12.51 -9.64 -3.63
N GLY A 26 13.64 -9.46 -2.94
CA GLY A 26 14.99 -9.60 -3.50
C GLY A 26 15.62 -11.00 -3.43
N SER A 27 14.98 -11.99 -2.80
CA SER A 27 15.62 -13.32 -2.64
C SER A 27 14.63 -14.45 -2.37
N TRP A 28 13.95 -14.91 -3.42
CA TRP A 28 13.35 -16.25 -3.48
C TRP A 28 14.33 -17.20 -4.17
N LYS A 29 14.95 -18.09 -3.40
CA LYS A 29 16.01 -19.00 -3.88
C LYS A 29 15.41 -20.31 -4.40
N ILE A 30 15.35 -20.46 -5.72
CA ILE A 30 15.52 -21.74 -6.43
C ILE A 30 16.28 -21.40 -7.72
N GLY A 31 17.44 -22.03 -7.99
CA GLY A 31 18.19 -21.81 -9.23
C GLY A 31 17.36 -22.23 -10.46
N SER A 32 17.45 -21.61 -11.63
CA SER A 32 18.47 -20.74 -12.21
C SER A 32 17.83 -19.63 -13.08
N VAL A 33 18.24 -18.38 -12.84
CA VAL A 33 17.96 -17.16 -13.61
C VAL A 33 16.51 -16.65 -13.59
N TRP A 34 16.20 -15.84 -12.57
CA TRP A 34 15.12 -14.88 -12.66
C TRP A 34 15.56 -13.75 -13.59
N LYS A 35 14.93 -13.62 -14.76
CA LYS A 35 15.12 -12.42 -15.56
C LYS A 35 14.40 -11.29 -14.84
N SER A 36 15.16 -10.44 -14.14
CA SER A 36 14.54 -9.32 -13.41
C SER A 36 13.86 -8.41 -14.43
N ILE A 37 12.62 -8.00 -14.14
CA ILE A 37 11.91 -7.01 -14.97
C ILE A 37 12.65 -5.65 -15.02
N ASP A 38 13.65 -5.50 -14.15
CA ASP A 38 14.54 -4.34 -14.03
C ASP A 38 15.80 -4.46 -14.91
N GLU A 39 16.03 -5.60 -15.58
CA GLU A 39 17.24 -5.79 -16.41
C GLU A 39 17.37 -4.75 -17.51
N ARG A 40 16.23 -4.31 -18.04
CA ARG A 40 16.14 -3.28 -19.09
C ARG A 40 16.45 -1.87 -18.61
N LEU A 41 16.54 -1.64 -17.29
CA LEU A 41 16.87 -0.33 -16.74
C LEU A 41 18.33 0.00 -17.01
N LEU A 42 18.58 1.24 -17.45
CA LEU A 42 19.91 1.80 -17.56
C LEU A 42 20.55 1.88 -16.15
N PRO A 43 21.90 1.87 -16.03
CA PRO A 43 22.56 1.97 -14.73
C PRO A 43 22.10 3.17 -13.89
N ILE A 44 21.85 4.32 -14.53
CA ILE A 44 21.32 5.51 -13.85
C ILE A 44 19.88 5.31 -13.36
N GLU A 45 19.04 4.63 -14.15
CA GLU A 45 17.66 4.32 -13.76
C GLU A 45 17.61 3.36 -12.57
N LYS A 46 18.52 2.38 -12.50
CA LYS A 46 18.67 1.51 -11.33
C LYS A 46 19.03 2.31 -10.07
N SER A 47 19.85 3.36 -10.20
CA SER A 47 20.18 4.24 -9.08
C SER A 47 18.95 5.03 -8.58
N TYR A 48 18.14 5.56 -9.51
CA TYR A 48 16.88 6.21 -9.16
C TYR A 48 15.87 5.24 -8.56
N ALA A 49 15.76 4.03 -9.12
CA ALA A 49 14.89 2.99 -8.58
C ALA A 49 15.25 2.70 -7.13
N ARG A 50 16.54 2.53 -6.82
CA ARG A 50 17.01 2.34 -5.45
C ARG A 50 16.62 3.48 -4.52
N ALA A 51 16.78 4.73 -4.96
CA ALA A 51 16.41 5.90 -4.15
C ALA A 51 14.90 5.96 -3.86
N PHE A 52 14.07 5.69 -4.86
CA PHE A 52 12.61 5.70 -4.70
C PHE A 52 12.08 4.48 -3.93
N HIS A 53 12.72 3.30 -4.05
CA HIS A 53 12.43 2.17 -3.17
C HIS A 53 12.70 2.56 -1.70
N ALA A 54 13.83 3.20 -1.40
CA ALA A 54 14.13 3.66 -0.05
C ALA A 54 13.11 4.69 0.45
N LEU A 55 12.71 5.66 -0.38
CA LEU A 55 11.66 6.63 -0.03
C LEU A 55 10.35 5.93 0.35
N VAL A 56 9.94 4.93 -0.45
CA VAL A 56 8.71 4.18 -0.20
C VAL A 56 8.83 3.30 1.05
N GLU A 57 9.92 2.55 1.20
CA GLU A 57 10.09 1.58 2.27
C GLU A 57 10.39 2.22 3.64
N ASP A 58 11.13 3.32 3.66
CA ASP A 58 11.63 3.95 4.89
C ASP A 58 10.88 5.22 5.28
N SER A 59 10.11 5.83 4.37
CA SER A 59 9.23 6.95 4.71
C SER A 59 7.76 6.60 4.54
N LEU A 60 7.30 6.41 3.30
CA LEU A 60 5.87 6.29 2.99
C LEU A 60 5.20 5.08 3.67
N ARG A 61 5.88 3.93 3.71
CA ARG A 61 5.41 2.75 4.45
C ARG A 61 5.26 3.06 5.93
N TRP A 62 6.20 3.78 6.54
CA TRP A 62 6.13 4.10 7.96
C TRP A 62 5.07 5.14 8.28
N VAL A 63 4.76 6.06 7.35
CA VAL A 63 3.55 6.89 7.44
C VAL A 63 2.32 5.99 7.55
N LEU A 64 2.17 4.99 6.67
CA LEU A 64 1.03 4.07 6.71
C LEU A 64 0.97 3.25 8.00
N VAL A 65 2.11 2.74 8.46
CA VAL A 65 2.20 1.96 9.71
C VAL A 65 1.92 2.87 10.92
N TYR A 66 2.32 4.14 10.89
CA TYR A 66 1.96 5.14 11.90
C TYR A 66 0.45 5.32 11.99
N GLN A 67 -0.26 5.47 10.86
CA GLN A 67 -1.72 5.57 10.82
C GLN A 67 -2.37 4.38 11.54
N ARG A 68 -1.89 3.16 11.29
CA ARG A 68 -2.37 1.92 11.92
C ARG A 68 -2.04 1.83 13.40
N GLY A 69 -0.92 2.40 13.83
CA GLY A 69 -0.58 2.51 15.25
C GLY A 69 -1.49 3.51 15.99
N ARG A 70 -2.00 4.52 15.28
CA ARG A 70 -2.91 5.54 15.82
C ARG A 70 -4.35 5.07 15.90
N ASP A 71 -4.84 4.32 14.91
CA ASP A 71 -6.09 3.58 14.97
C ASP A 71 -6.07 2.36 14.04
N ASN A 72 -6.42 1.20 14.59
CA ASN A 72 -6.59 -0.06 13.87
C ASN A 72 -7.91 -0.75 14.19
N LYS A 73 -8.87 -0.08 14.83
CA LYS A 73 -10.16 -0.67 15.19
C LYS A 73 -10.89 -1.26 13.99
N TRP A 74 -10.70 -0.63 12.84
CA TRP A 74 -11.26 -1.09 11.58
C TRP A 74 -10.76 -2.50 11.19
N PHE A 75 -9.63 -2.99 11.69
CA PHE A 75 -9.19 -4.39 11.50
C PHE A 75 -10.23 -5.38 12.05
N ALA A 76 -10.88 -5.06 13.16
CA ALA A 76 -11.96 -5.83 13.77
C ALA A 76 -13.36 -5.32 13.39
N SER A 77 -13.48 -4.62 12.26
CA SER A 77 -14.78 -4.31 11.65
C SER A 77 -15.19 -5.38 10.63
N GLU A 78 -16.45 -5.33 10.20
CA GLU A 78 -16.94 -6.14 9.09
C GLU A 78 -16.25 -5.77 7.75
N GLN A 79 -15.69 -4.56 7.62
CA GLN A 79 -14.85 -4.21 6.47
C GLN A 79 -13.42 -4.76 6.58
N GLY A 80 -12.95 -5.05 7.79
CA GLY A 80 -11.60 -5.57 8.07
C GLY A 80 -11.51 -7.09 8.02
N PHE A 81 -10.68 -7.66 8.90
CA PHE A 81 -10.41 -9.10 8.97
C PHE A 81 -11.45 -9.90 9.74
N LEU A 82 -12.38 -9.23 10.44
CA LEU A 82 -13.33 -9.90 11.33
C LEU A 82 -14.15 -11.01 10.63
N PRO A 83 -14.59 -10.86 9.37
CA PRO A 83 -15.31 -11.92 8.64
C PRO A 83 -14.46 -13.12 8.22
N LEU A 84 -13.12 -13.00 8.26
CA LEU A 84 -12.21 -14.11 8.00
C LEU A 84 -12.04 -15.04 9.22
N LEU A 85 -12.66 -14.68 10.35
CA LEU A 85 -12.53 -15.36 11.62
C LEU A 85 -13.89 -15.85 12.10
N HIS A 86 -13.91 -17.03 12.74
CA HIS A 86 -15.13 -17.64 13.27
C HIS A 86 -14.99 -18.03 14.74
N GLY A 87 -16.12 -18.10 15.44
CA GLY A 87 -16.21 -18.57 16.83
C GLY A 87 -15.29 -17.81 17.80
N VAL A 88 -14.59 -18.56 18.65
CA VAL A 88 -13.68 -18.03 19.68
C VAL A 88 -12.58 -17.14 19.08
N LYS A 89 -12.10 -17.44 17.87
CA LYS A 89 -11.08 -16.63 17.19
C LYS A 89 -11.60 -15.23 16.85
N LYS A 90 -12.87 -15.11 16.40
CA LYS A 90 -13.52 -13.82 16.11
C LYS A 90 -13.66 -12.98 17.39
N PHE A 91 -14.12 -13.60 18.48
CA PHE A 91 -14.24 -12.94 19.79
C PHE A 91 -12.89 -12.47 20.33
N ALA A 92 -11.88 -13.34 20.34
CA ALA A 92 -10.54 -13.00 20.81
C ALA A 92 -9.90 -11.88 19.97
N PHE A 93 -10.10 -11.93 18.65
CA PHE A 93 -9.52 -10.94 17.74
C PHE A 93 -10.07 -9.53 17.98
N LYS A 94 -11.40 -9.43 18.14
CA LYS A 94 -12.10 -8.19 18.40
C LYS A 94 -11.74 -7.58 19.76
N ASN A 95 -11.68 -8.40 20.81
CA ASN A 95 -11.58 -7.89 22.18
C ASN A 95 -10.13 -7.76 22.70
N PHE A 96 -9.18 -8.54 22.18
CA PHE A 96 -7.82 -8.59 22.74
C PHE A 96 -6.72 -8.37 21.70
N PHE A 97 -6.78 -9.06 20.54
CA PHE A 97 -5.68 -8.97 19.59
C PHE A 97 -5.54 -7.60 18.94
N CYS A 98 -6.63 -6.90 18.62
CA CYS A 98 -6.53 -5.58 17.96
C CYS A 98 -5.76 -4.56 18.80
N GLU A 99 -6.05 -4.49 20.11
CA GLU A 99 -5.32 -3.59 21.01
C GLU A 99 -3.86 -4.03 21.21
N ARG A 100 -3.60 -5.34 21.28
CA ARG A 100 -2.22 -5.85 21.35
C ARG A 100 -1.43 -5.54 20.07
N ILE A 101 -2.04 -5.68 18.90
CA ILE A 101 -1.46 -5.31 17.61
C ILE A 101 -1.17 -3.81 17.57
N ARG A 102 -2.12 -2.97 18.01
CA ARG A 102 -1.97 -1.51 18.08
C ARG A 102 -0.74 -1.13 18.89
N LYS A 103 -0.64 -1.63 20.13
CA LYS A 103 0.51 -1.36 21.02
C LYS A 103 1.83 -1.81 20.41
N LYS A 104 1.86 -3.00 19.80
CA LYS A 104 3.06 -3.49 19.10
C LYS A 104 3.44 -2.59 17.93
N ILE A 105 2.48 -2.13 17.12
CA ILE A 105 2.72 -1.20 16.02
C ILE A 105 3.28 0.12 16.56
N GLN A 106 2.70 0.69 17.62
CA GLN A 106 3.22 1.91 18.23
C GLN A 106 4.68 1.77 18.68
N THR A 107 5.02 0.64 19.30
CA THR A 107 6.42 0.35 19.68
C THR A 107 7.33 0.28 18.45
N MET A 108 6.92 -0.40 17.37
CA MET A 108 7.73 -0.51 16.14
C MET A 108 7.91 0.84 15.45
N VAL A 109 6.84 1.63 15.36
CA VAL A 109 6.83 2.96 14.73
C VAL A 109 7.67 3.94 15.53
N HIS A 110 7.61 3.88 16.87
CA HIS A 110 8.48 4.68 17.72
C HIS A 110 9.95 4.23 17.62
N ALA A 111 10.22 2.92 17.57
CA ALA A 111 11.58 2.40 17.40
C ALA A 111 12.21 2.88 16.07
N GLN A 112 11.46 2.83 14.97
CA GLN A 112 11.97 3.29 13.68
C GLN A 112 12.17 4.81 13.58
N GLY A 113 11.40 5.61 14.32
CA GLY A 113 11.53 7.07 14.35
C GLY A 113 10.30 7.82 13.90
N MET A 114 9.49 7.25 13.01
CA MET A 114 8.24 7.90 12.56
C MET A 114 7.32 8.23 13.74
N GLY A 115 7.29 7.40 14.78
CA GLY A 115 6.50 7.60 16.00
C GLY A 115 6.98 8.70 16.93
N ARG A 116 8.08 9.39 16.59
CA ARG A 116 8.55 10.59 17.30
C ARG A 116 7.95 11.88 16.73
N ASN A 117 7.37 11.81 15.53
CA ASN A 117 6.73 12.94 14.87
C ASN A 117 5.30 13.15 15.39
N THR A 118 4.88 14.41 15.41
CA THR A 118 3.49 14.83 15.58
C THR A 118 2.63 14.39 14.38
N PRO A 119 1.30 14.25 14.53
CA PRO A 119 0.41 13.95 13.42
C PRO A 119 0.60 14.89 12.23
N GLU A 120 0.77 16.19 12.50
CA GLU A 120 0.96 17.25 11.52
C GLU A 120 2.27 17.08 10.74
N GLU A 121 3.37 16.75 11.42
CA GLU A 121 4.66 16.44 10.78
C GLU A 121 4.55 15.19 9.89
N VAL A 122 3.85 14.15 10.34
CA VAL A 122 3.60 12.94 9.54
C VAL A 122 2.80 13.27 8.28
N LEU A 123 1.80 14.14 8.38
CA LEU A 123 1.02 14.61 7.23
C LEU A 123 1.90 15.39 6.24
N ILE A 124 2.78 16.28 6.75
CA ILE A 124 3.73 17.03 5.90
C ILE A 124 4.70 16.08 5.19
N LEU A 125 5.24 15.08 5.89
CA LEU A 125 6.13 14.06 5.31
C LEU A 125 5.41 13.28 4.21
N ALA A 126 4.19 12.81 4.47
CA ALA A 126 3.38 12.10 3.49
C ALA A 126 3.16 12.93 2.21
N LYS A 127 2.82 14.22 2.36
CA LYS A 127 2.63 15.14 1.22
C LYS A 127 3.93 15.35 0.42
N LYS A 128 5.07 15.48 1.10
CA LYS A 128 6.39 15.60 0.44
C LYS A 128 6.73 14.35 -0.37
N ASP A 129 6.53 13.16 0.21
CA ASP A 129 6.76 11.89 -0.47
C ASP A 129 5.86 11.73 -1.69
N LEU A 130 4.55 12.02 -1.53
CA LEU A 130 3.57 12.01 -2.63
C LEU A 130 3.97 12.96 -3.76
N ASN A 131 4.41 14.17 -3.45
CA ASN A 131 4.89 15.11 -4.46
C ASN A 131 6.16 14.63 -5.18
N ALA A 132 7.11 14.05 -4.45
CA ALA A 132 8.33 13.49 -5.04
C ALA A 132 8.01 12.35 -6.03
N MET A 133 7.13 11.43 -5.63
CA MET A 133 6.67 10.33 -6.48
C MET A 133 5.84 10.83 -7.67
N SER A 134 4.96 11.80 -7.45
CA SER A 134 4.15 12.43 -8.50
C SER A 134 5.04 13.10 -9.55
N MET A 135 6.03 13.88 -9.12
CA MET A 135 7.02 14.51 -10.00
C MET A 135 7.82 13.46 -10.77
N PHE A 136 8.25 12.40 -10.08
CA PHE A 136 9.04 11.35 -10.71
C PHE A 136 8.25 10.54 -11.73
N LEU A 137 6.97 10.25 -11.48
CA LEU A 137 6.10 9.64 -12.49
C LEU A 137 5.88 10.60 -13.66
N GLY A 138 5.56 11.87 -13.37
CA GLY A 138 5.24 12.89 -14.37
C GLY A 138 4.09 12.42 -15.27
N ASN A 139 4.32 12.50 -16.58
CA ASN A 139 3.36 12.05 -17.62
C ASN A 139 3.62 10.61 -18.11
N LYS A 140 4.55 9.87 -17.48
CA LYS A 140 4.89 8.51 -17.92
C LYS A 140 3.80 7.51 -17.53
N ARG A 141 3.72 6.41 -18.28
CA ARG A 141 2.79 5.32 -17.99
C ARG A 141 3.16 4.57 -16.71
N PHE A 142 4.46 4.31 -16.56
CA PHE A 142 5.14 3.69 -15.42
C PHE A 142 6.38 4.54 -15.06
N PHE A 143 6.99 4.31 -13.89
CA PHE A 143 8.09 5.16 -13.39
C PHE A 143 9.31 5.24 -14.32
N PHE A 144 9.55 4.20 -15.13
CA PHE A 144 10.61 4.16 -16.14
C PHE A 144 10.07 3.92 -17.57
N GLY A 145 8.93 4.56 -17.91
CA GLY A 145 8.42 4.61 -19.28
C GLY A 145 7.21 3.69 -19.51
N ASP A 146 7.25 2.86 -20.55
CA ASP A 146 6.07 2.18 -21.09
C ASP A 146 5.78 0.78 -20.55
N LYS A 147 6.76 0.16 -19.89
CA LYS A 147 6.60 -1.13 -19.23
C LYS A 147 6.79 -0.95 -17.71
N PRO A 148 6.20 -1.78 -16.86
CA PRO A 148 6.44 -1.72 -15.41
C PRO A 148 7.79 -2.34 -15.02
N VAL A 149 8.30 -1.92 -13.87
CA VAL A 149 9.44 -2.50 -13.16
C VAL A 149 9.07 -2.81 -11.71
N THR A 150 10.00 -3.36 -10.93
CA THR A 150 9.78 -3.69 -9.52
C THR A 150 9.33 -2.48 -8.72
N LEU A 151 9.84 -1.28 -9.03
CA LEU A 151 9.40 -0.05 -8.39
C LEU A 151 7.91 0.23 -8.58
N ASP A 152 7.35 -0.03 -9.78
CA ASP A 152 5.92 0.17 -10.03
C ASP A 152 5.07 -0.76 -9.15
N CYS A 153 5.53 -1.98 -8.89
CA CYS A 153 4.86 -2.92 -7.99
C CYS A 153 4.82 -2.38 -6.55
N ASP A 154 5.96 -1.91 -6.03
CA ASP A 154 6.04 -1.33 -4.68
C ASP A 154 5.18 -0.08 -4.56
N MET A 155 5.28 0.82 -5.54
CA MET A 155 4.49 2.04 -5.60
C MET A 155 2.99 1.73 -5.61
N PHE A 156 2.56 0.79 -6.45
CA PHE A 156 1.17 0.35 -6.46
C PHE A 156 0.75 -0.22 -5.11
N ALA A 157 1.59 -1.06 -4.49
CA ALA A 157 1.29 -1.70 -3.22
C ALA A 157 1.04 -0.69 -2.09
N PHE A 158 1.83 0.39 -2.02
CA PHE A 158 1.63 1.40 -0.97
C PHE A 158 0.59 2.45 -1.33
N LEU A 159 0.60 3.00 -2.54
CA LEU A 159 -0.35 4.04 -2.96
C LEU A 159 -1.80 3.54 -2.93
N SER A 160 -2.03 2.28 -3.32
CA SER A 160 -3.35 1.66 -3.20
C SER A 160 -3.85 1.62 -1.76
N GLN A 161 -2.96 1.43 -0.77
CA GLN A 161 -3.36 1.44 0.64
C GLN A 161 -3.84 2.83 1.09
N PHE A 162 -3.21 3.91 0.62
CA PHE A 162 -3.68 5.27 0.94
C PHE A 162 -5.02 5.60 0.28
N LEU A 163 -5.30 5.08 -0.91
CA LEU A 163 -6.58 5.31 -1.58
C LEU A 163 -7.73 4.48 -1.03
N TYR A 164 -7.43 3.24 -0.64
CA TYR A 164 -8.45 2.21 -0.51
C TYR A 164 -8.64 1.71 0.92
N THR A 165 -7.78 2.11 1.85
CA THR A 165 -7.86 1.67 3.26
C THR A 165 -8.19 2.85 4.17
N PRO A 166 -8.92 2.64 5.28
CA PRO A 166 -9.16 3.69 6.26
C PRO A 166 -7.85 4.26 6.82
N LEU A 167 -7.75 5.59 6.81
CA LEU A 167 -6.66 6.35 7.40
C LEU A 167 -7.19 7.16 8.58
N VAL A 168 -6.35 7.36 9.60
CA VAL A 168 -6.66 8.27 10.72
C VAL A 168 -6.62 9.72 10.26
N GLN A 169 -5.72 10.01 9.31
CA GLN A 169 -5.58 11.30 8.65
C GLN A 169 -6.08 11.19 7.20
N PRO A 170 -7.40 11.34 6.95
CA PRO A 170 -7.97 11.26 5.61
C PRO A 170 -7.40 12.32 4.65
N GLU A 171 -6.83 13.40 5.17
CA GLU A 171 -6.19 14.48 4.42
C GLU A 171 -5.05 13.96 3.53
N ILE A 172 -4.41 12.84 3.87
CA ILE A 172 -3.39 12.22 3.02
C ILE A 172 -4.00 11.71 1.73
N LYS A 173 -5.15 11.03 1.82
CA LYS A 173 -5.90 10.53 0.66
C LYS A 173 -6.40 11.71 -0.18
N THR A 174 -7.09 12.67 0.46
CA THR A 174 -7.61 13.86 -0.21
C THR A 174 -6.51 14.62 -0.95
N TYR A 175 -5.34 14.79 -0.31
CA TYR A 175 -4.20 15.44 -0.97
C TYR A 175 -3.71 14.68 -2.21
N MET A 176 -3.68 13.35 -2.15
CA MET A 176 -3.30 12.54 -3.30
C MET A 176 -4.31 12.67 -4.45
N GLU A 177 -5.60 12.67 -4.12
CA GLU A 177 -6.70 12.83 -5.09
C GLU A 177 -6.71 14.22 -5.75
N GLU A 178 -6.42 15.28 -4.98
CA GLU A 178 -6.48 16.66 -5.47
C GLU A 178 -5.18 17.11 -6.16
N HIS A 179 -4.01 16.74 -5.63
CA HIS A 179 -2.72 17.28 -6.07
C HIS A 179 -1.81 16.26 -6.78
N CYS A 180 -2.09 14.95 -6.67
CA CYS A 180 -1.27 13.89 -7.26
C CYS A 180 -2.11 12.97 -8.17
N GLN A 181 -2.95 13.57 -9.02
CA GLN A 181 -3.89 12.83 -9.88
C GLN A 181 -3.21 11.82 -10.82
N ASN A 182 -1.97 12.07 -11.22
CA ASN A 182 -1.18 11.12 -12.00
C ASN A 182 -0.87 9.83 -11.22
N LEU A 183 -0.63 9.91 -9.90
CA LEU A 183 -0.48 8.74 -9.03
C LEU A 183 -1.79 7.97 -8.89
N VAL A 184 -2.92 8.66 -8.77
CA VAL A 184 -4.25 8.02 -8.73
C VAL A 184 -4.49 7.24 -10.02
N LYS A 185 -4.29 7.88 -11.18
CA LYS A 185 -4.40 7.24 -12.50
C LYS A 185 -3.43 6.08 -12.68
N PHE A 186 -2.24 6.16 -12.10
CA PHE A 186 -1.28 5.07 -12.08
C PHE A 186 -1.80 3.86 -11.30
N VAL A 187 -2.35 4.08 -10.10
CA VAL A 187 -2.95 3.00 -9.30
C VAL A 187 -4.12 2.35 -10.02
N GLU A 188 -5.01 3.16 -10.61
CA GLU A 188 -6.14 2.65 -11.42
C GLU A 188 -5.65 1.80 -12.59
N ARG A 189 -4.65 2.27 -13.33
CA ARG A 189 -4.07 1.54 -14.46
C ARG A 189 -3.44 0.22 -14.03
N MET A 190 -2.68 0.20 -12.94
CA MET A 190 -2.10 -1.04 -12.39
C MET A 190 -3.19 -2.03 -11.98
N LYS A 191 -4.23 -1.53 -11.29
CA LYS A 191 -5.41 -2.32 -10.90
C LYS A 191 -6.07 -2.96 -12.12
N GLU A 192 -6.43 -2.18 -13.14
CA GLU A 192 -7.14 -2.66 -14.34
C GLU A 192 -6.29 -3.57 -15.22
N SER A 193 -4.97 -3.34 -15.25
CA SER A 193 -4.05 -4.12 -16.08
C SER A 193 -3.83 -5.53 -15.53
N TYR A 194 -3.75 -5.69 -14.20
CA TYR A 194 -3.31 -6.94 -13.57
C TYR A 194 -4.38 -7.66 -12.74
N TRP A 195 -5.44 -6.95 -12.31
CA TRP A 195 -6.56 -7.51 -11.54
C TRP A 195 -7.90 -7.26 -12.25
N PRO A 196 -8.20 -7.98 -13.35
CA PRO A 196 -9.49 -7.86 -14.02
C PRO A 196 -10.66 -8.29 -13.13
N ASP A 197 -10.39 -9.10 -12.12
CA ASP A 197 -11.34 -9.59 -11.12
C ASP A 197 -11.25 -8.82 -9.80
N TRP A 198 -10.67 -7.61 -9.77
CA TRP A 198 -10.46 -6.84 -8.53
C TRP A 198 -11.71 -6.79 -7.66
N GLU A 199 -12.85 -6.39 -8.23
CA GLU A 199 -14.12 -6.27 -7.49
C GLU A 199 -14.62 -7.60 -6.93
N GLU A 200 -14.45 -8.69 -7.69
CA GLU A 200 -14.84 -10.03 -7.25
C GLU A 200 -13.90 -10.55 -6.16
N ALA A 201 -12.59 -10.40 -6.37
CA ALA A 201 -11.55 -10.81 -5.44
C ALA A 201 -11.67 -10.06 -4.10
N THR A 202 -12.02 -8.77 -4.13
CA THR A 202 -12.25 -7.97 -2.93
C THR A 202 -13.57 -8.34 -2.28
N LYS A 203 -14.67 -8.48 -3.03
CA LYS A 203 -15.96 -8.92 -2.48
C LYS A 203 -15.87 -10.28 -1.78
N ASN A 204 -15.25 -11.26 -2.44
CA ASN A 204 -15.13 -12.64 -1.96
C ASN A 204 -13.94 -12.84 -1.01
N ARG A 205 -13.05 -11.85 -0.89
CA ARG A 205 -11.83 -11.90 -0.07
C ARG A 205 -10.95 -13.11 -0.39
N SER A 206 -10.97 -13.54 -1.64
CA SER A 206 -10.24 -14.71 -2.13
C SER A 206 -8.79 -14.35 -2.45
N MET A 207 -7.86 -15.26 -2.17
CA MET A 207 -6.47 -15.17 -2.64
C MET A 207 -6.29 -15.78 -4.05
N ASP A 208 -7.28 -16.52 -4.54
CA ASP A 208 -7.31 -17.10 -5.88
C ASP A 208 -7.84 -16.05 -6.87
N SER A 209 -6.97 -15.15 -7.32
CA SER A 209 -7.33 -14.18 -8.38
C SER A 209 -6.91 -14.65 -9.76
N LYS A 210 -7.72 -14.30 -10.76
CA LYS A 210 -7.42 -14.50 -12.18
C LYS A 210 -6.51 -13.37 -12.67
N TRP A 211 -5.20 -13.57 -12.53
CA TRP A 211 -4.21 -12.67 -13.10
C TRP A 211 -4.24 -12.76 -14.63
N LYS A 212 -4.14 -11.61 -15.30
CA LYS A 212 -3.72 -11.62 -16.71
C LYS A 212 -2.27 -12.10 -16.73
N LYS A 213 -2.06 -13.27 -17.34
CA LYS A 213 -0.74 -13.82 -17.61
C LYS A 213 0.04 -12.92 -18.57
#